data_AF-A0A7W0SW50-F1
#
_entry.id   AF-A0A7W0SW50-F1
#
_cell.length_a   1.000
_cell.length_b   1.000
_cell.length_c   1.000
_cell.angle_alpha   90.00
_cell.angle_beta   90.00
_cell.angle_gamma   90.00
#
_symmetry.space_group_name_H-M   'P 1'
#
loop_
_entity.id
_entity.type
_entity.pdbx_description
1 polymer ?
#
loop_
_entity_poly.entity_id
_entity_poly.type
_entity_poly.pdbx_seq_one_letter_code
_entity_poly.pdbx_strand_id
1 'polypeptide(L)'
;MDHEILIVGPPTLKARDYPFRAGAAPPDELLGPVWSRMPMLPPGQGDVVVVGVIFARLNVDAMLPTLEEAIEEWWPDLVVREGSEFASAVAADLRGVRQVRVAVGFSMVEEAMLAIAAPALDERRPGLAARIAESPYLTCFPESVDPPRFQVTRFRDPATETAPPQLPDWWSGDERPLVYVSFGSVAATSRPWPRFTRALSTP
;
A
#
# COMPACT_ATOMS: atom_id res chain seq x y z
N MET A 1 -25.74 -4.91 -12.78
CA MET A 1 -25.33 -3.50 -12.83
C MET A 1 -23.85 -3.54 -13.09
N ASP A 2 -23.42 -3.05 -14.25
CA ASP A 2 -21.99 -2.94 -14.53
C ASP A 2 -21.44 -1.74 -13.77
N HIS A 3 -20.30 -1.91 -13.13
CA HIS A 3 -19.58 -0.83 -12.45
C HIS A 3 -18.61 -0.18 -13.45
N GLU A 4 -18.70 1.13 -13.62
CA GLU A 4 -17.72 1.88 -14.39
C GLU A 4 -16.46 2.11 -13.55
N ILE A 5 -15.28 1.98 -14.18
CA ILE A 5 -13.98 2.06 -13.49
C ILE A 5 -13.06 2.99 -14.27
N LEU A 6 -12.49 3.97 -13.56
CA LEU A 6 -11.36 4.77 -14.02
C LEU A 6 -10.16 4.50 -13.10
N ILE A 7 -9.02 4.13 -13.69
CA ILE A 7 -7.77 4.00 -12.94
C ILE A 7 -6.99 5.31 -13.05
N VAL A 8 -6.62 5.87 -11.90
CA VAL A 8 -5.71 7.02 -11.81
C VAL A 8 -4.45 6.57 -11.09
N GLY A 9 -3.28 6.89 -11.62
CA GLY A 9 -2.02 6.45 -11.03
C GLY A 9 -0.80 7.12 -11.66
N PRO A 10 0.41 6.83 -11.15
CA PRO A 10 1.63 7.41 -11.69
C PRO A 10 1.84 6.99 -13.16
N PRO A 11 2.60 7.75 -13.96
CA PRO A 11 2.82 7.46 -15.39
C PRO A 11 3.36 6.07 -15.70
N THR A 12 4.02 5.44 -14.73
CA THR A 12 4.63 4.12 -14.84
C THR A 12 3.64 2.97 -14.59
N LEU A 13 2.44 3.26 -14.07
CA LEU A 13 1.41 2.25 -13.81
C LEU A 13 0.85 1.71 -15.13
N LYS A 14 0.69 0.38 -15.20
CA LYS A 14 0.10 -0.30 -16.35
C LYS A 14 -1.31 -0.77 -16.01
N ALA A 15 -2.30 0.08 -16.25
CA ALA A 15 -3.72 -0.27 -16.14
C ALA A 15 -4.14 -1.07 -17.39
N ARG A 16 -3.96 -2.40 -17.35
CA ARG A 16 -4.41 -3.28 -18.45
C ARG A 16 -5.94 -3.29 -18.49
N ASP A 17 -6.50 -3.08 -19.68
CA ASP A 17 -7.93 -3.24 -19.97
C ASP A 17 -8.90 -2.28 -19.25
N TYR A 18 -8.39 -1.23 -18.59
CA TYR A 18 -9.20 -0.19 -17.96
C TYR A 18 -8.85 1.21 -18.51
N PRO A 19 -9.84 2.14 -18.57
CA PRO A 19 -9.57 3.55 -18.75
C PRO A 19 -8.53 4.03 -17.73
N PHE A 20 -7.53 4.79 -18.21
CA PHE A 20 -6.40 5.22 -17.40
C PHE A 20 -6.16 6.72 -17.55
N ARG A 21 -5.98 7.39 -16.40
CA ARG A 21 -5.51 8.77 -16.33
C ARG A 21 -4.17 8.78 -15.60
N ALA A 22 -3.11 9.17 -16.33
CA ALA A 22 -1.80 9.33 -15.75
C ALA A 22 -1.76 10.62 -14.92
N GLY A 23 -1.39 10.50 -13.63
CA GLY A 23 -0.97 11.64 -12.82
C GLY A 23 0.51 11.93 -12.99
N ALA A 24 1.10 12.69 -12.07
CA ALA A 24 2.53 12.97 -12.06
C ALA A 24 3.29 12.11 -11.06
N ALA A 25 4.58 11.91 -11.32
CA ALA A 25 5.52 11.44 -10.31
C ALA A 25 6.22 12.65 -9.68
N PRO A 26 6.71 12.55 -8.42
CA PRO A 26 7.51 13.62 -7.86
C PRO A 26 8.78 13.85 -8.70
N PRO A 27 9.23 15.10 -8.86
CA PRO A 27 10.46 15.40 -9.62
C PRO A 27 11.69 14.71 -9.04
N ASP A 28 12.60 14.26 -9.91
CA ASP A 28 13.84 13.60 -9.52
C ASP A 28 14.76 14.53 -8.72
N GLU A 29 14.65 15.85 -8.91
CA GLU A 29 15.38 16.85 -8.13
C GLU A 29 14.97 16.85 -6.65
N LEU A 30 13.76 16.39 -6.34
CA LEU A 30 13.28 16.21 -4.96
C LEU A 30 13.55 14.79 -4.45
N LEU A 31 13.36 13.77 -5.29
CA LEU A 31 13.55 12.37 -4.88
C LEU A 31 15.02 11.96 -4.78
N GLY A 32 15.87 12.39 -5.72
CA GLY A 32 17.28 12.02 -5.79
C GLY A 32 18.06 12.33 -4.51
N PRO A 33 17.92 13.54 -3.92
CA PRO A 33 18.54 13.85 -2.63
C PRO A 33 18.02 13.01 -1.47
N VAL A 34 16.73 12.65 -1.47
CA VAL A 34 16.13 11.79 -0.44
C VAL A 34 16.72 10.38 -0.54
N TRP A 35 16.72 9.79 -1.74
CA TRP A 35 17.29 8.47 -1.99
C TRP A 35 18.79 8.41 -1.72
N SER A 36 19.54 9.45 -2.07
CA SER A 36 20.99 9.50 -1.81
C SER A 36 21.34 9.49 -0.32
N ARG A 37 20.42 9.95 0.54
CA ARG A 37 20.61 9.95 2.01
C ARG A 37 20.19 8.65 2.69
N MET A 38 19.35 7.85 2.03
CA MET A 38 18.80 6.61 2.59
C MET A 38 19.86 5.66 3.20
N PRO A 39 21.01 5.40 2.56
CA PRO A 39 22.04 4.50 3.12
C PRO A 39 22.69 5.01 4.41
N MET A 40 22.59 6.32 4.69
CA MET A 40 23.19 6.97 5.85
C MET A 40 22.22 7.11 7.03
N LEU A 41 20.97 6.67 6.87
CA LEU A 41 19.97 6.79 7.92
C LEU A 41 20.26 5.82 9.07
N PRO A 42 19.98 6.23 10.32
CA PRO A 42 19.97 5.31 11.45
C PRO A 42 19.01 4.13 11.20
N PRO A 43 19.27 2.95 11.78
CA PRO A 43 18.35 1.81 11.70
C PRO A 43 16.92 2.20 12.08
N GLY A 44 15.94 1.78 11.27
CA GLY A 44 14.52 2.05 11.52
C GLY A 44 14.02 3.44 11.10
N GLN A 45 14.89 4.34 10.62
CA GLN A 45 14.47 5.66 10.10
C GLN A 45 14.08 5.64 8.62
N GLY A 46 14.37 4.55 7.91
CA GLY A 46 14.02 4.42 6.50
C GLY A 46 12.51 4.53 6.24
N ASP A 47 11.70 3.86 7.06
CA ASP A 47 10.23 3.89 6.93
C ASP A 47 9.68 5.29 7.20
N VAL A 48 10.26 6.02 8.15
CA VAL A 48 9.87 7.42 8.44
C VAL A 48 10.08 8.31 7.23
N VAL A 49 11.21 8.14 6.53
CA VAL A 49 11.52 8.91 5.32
C VAL A 49 10.64 8.47 4.15
N VAL A 50 10.56 7.17 3.87
CA VAL A 50 9.79 6.66 2.72
C VAL A 50 8.30 6.96 2.89
N VAL A 51 7.71 6.64 4.04
CA VAL A 51 6.27 6.83 4.25
C VAL A 51 5.95 8.30 4.52
N GLY A 52 6.66 8.95 5.44
CA GLY A 52 6.35 10.31 5.87
C GLY A 52 6.73 11.39 4.86
N VAL A 53 7.82 11.21 4.11
CA VAL A 53 8.30 12.20 3.12
C VAL A 53 7.89 11.80 1.71
N ILE A 54 8.21 10.58 1.27
CA ILE A 54 7.95 10.21 -0.13
C ILE A 54 6.46 9.96 -0.34
N PHE A 55 5.83 9.09 0.44
CA PHE A 55 4.44 8.70 0.20
C PHE A 55 3.45 9.78 0.64
N ALA A 56 3.58 10.30 1.86
CA ALA A 56 2.61 11.22 2.45
C ALA A 56 2.80 12.70 2.05
N ARG A 57 3.95 13.09 1.47
CA ARG A 57 4.18 14.44 0.96
C ARG A 57 4.42 14.46 -0.53
N LEU A 58 5.56 13.96 -0.99
CA LEU A 58 6.00 14.15 -2.38
C LEU A 58 5.03 13.50 -3.39
N ASN A 59 4.62 12.26 -3.14
CA ASN A 59 3.64 11.57 -3.99
C ASN A 59 2.27 12.25 -3.92
N VAL A 60 1.84 12.71 -2.74
CA VAL A 60 0.60 13.47 -2.59
C VAL A 60 0.65 14.74 -3.43
N ASP A 61 1.71 15.54 -3.31
CA ASP A 61 1.88 16.79 -4.05
C ASP A 61 1.88 16.58 -5.56
N ALA A 62 2.52 15.51 -6.03
CA ALA A 62 2.57 15.19 -7.45
C ALA A 62 1.21 14.70 -8.00
N MET A 63 0.51 13.84 -7.26
CA MET A 63 -0.70 13.17 -7.75
C MET A 63 -2.00 13.96 -7.50
N LEU A 64 -2.04 14.82 -6.47
CA LEU A 64 -3.26 15.47 -6.01
C LEU A 64 -4.00 16.26 -7.10
N PRO A 65 -3.34 17.08 -7.95
CA PRO A 65 -4.05 17.83 -8.99
C PRO A 65 -4.84 16.94 -9.95
N THR A 66 -4.23 15.85 -10.43
CA THR A 66 -4.88 14.92 -11.35
C THR A 66 -6.04 14.16 -10.69
N LEU A 67 -5.91 13.85 -9.40
CA LEU A 67 -6.97 13.18 -8.64
C LEU A 67 -8.15 14.10 -8.37
N GLU A 68 -7.90 15.38 -8.07
CA GLU A 68 -8.96 16.38 -7.91
C GLU A 68 -9.71 16.59 -9.23
N GLU A 69 -9.00 16.76 -10.35
CA GLU A 69 -9.60 16.85 -11.68
C GLU A 69 -10.40 15.58 -12.04
N ALA A 70 -9.85 14.39 -11.74
CA ALA A 70 -10.55 13.14 -11.99
C ALA A 70 -11.85 13.03 -11.18
N ILE A 71 -11.82 13.41 -9.89
CA ILE A 71 -13.03 13.38 -9.05
C ILE A 71 -14.07 14.40 -9.57
N GLU A 72 -13.64 15.58 -9.98
CA GLU A 72 -14.54 16.62 -10.47
C GLU A 72 -15.20 16.26 -11.81
N GLU A 73 -14.45 15.70 -12.73
CA GLU A 73 -14.93 15.39 -14.08
C GLU A 73 -15.67 14.04 -14.14
N TRP A 74 -15.13 13.01 -13.48
CA TRP A 74 -15.69 11.65 -13.54
C TRP A 74 -16.78 11.42 -12.49
N TRP A 75 -16.76 12.19 -11.40
CA TRP A 75 -17.74 12.14 -10.31
C TRP A 75 -17.92 10.74 -9.69
N PRO A 76 -16.85 10.15 -9.12
CA PRO A 76 -16.92 8.83 -8.50
C PRO A 76 -17.82 8.77 -7.27
N ASP A 77 -18.57 7.67 -7.13
CA ASP A 77 -19.27 7.32 -5.89
C ASP A 77 -18.36 6.73 -4.80
N LEU A 78 -17.20 6.21 -5.21
CA LEU A 78 -16.25 5.48 -4.37
C LEU A 78 -14.82 5.56 -4.94
N VAL A 79 -13.85 5.82 -4.07
CA VAL A 79 -12.42 5.68 -4.35
C VAL A 79 -11.90 4.37 -3.73
N VAL A 80 -11.38 3.47 -4.57
CA VAL A 80 -10.71 2.22 -4.14
C VAL A 80 -9.21 2.41 -4.26
N ARG A 81 -8.48 2.20 -3.17
CA ARG A 81 -7.07 2.62 -3.09
C ARG A 81 -6.22 1.68 -2.24
N GLU A 82 -4.91 1.64 -2.50
CA GLU A 82 -3.94 0.86 -1.71
C GLU A 82 -3.55 1.59 -0.42
N GLY A 83 -3.58 0.94 0.75
CA GLY A 83 -3.39 1.56 2.08
C GLY A 83 -2.28 2.64 2.29
N SER A 84 -1.17 2.60 1.56
CA SER A 84 -0.09 3.60 1.61
C SER A 84 -0.12 4.71 0.53
N GLU A 85 -1.06 4.67 -0.42
CA GLU A 85 -1.24 5.71 -1.45
C GLU A 85 -2.08 6.91 -0.95
N PHE A 86 -1.47 7.90 -0.32
CA PHE A 86 -2.27 8.91 0.39
C PHE A 86 -2.94 9.99 -0.47
N ALA A 87 -2.59 10.13 -1.76
CA ALA A 87 -3.09 11.24 -2.56
C ALA A 87 -4.58 11.10 -2.85
N SER A 88 -5.04 9.91 -3.22
CA SER A 88 -6.46 9.66 -3.46
C SER A 88 -7.30 9.76 -2.19
N ALA A 89 -6.71 9.43 -1.03
CA ALA A 89 -7.35 9.61 0.27
C ALA A 89 -7.60 11.10 0.60
N VAL A 90 -6.61 11.95 0.30
CA VAL A 90 -6.70 13.41 0.48
C VAL A 90 -7.77 13.98 -0.46
N ALA A 91 -7.70 13.65 -1.75
CA ALA A 91 -8.65 14.13 -2.75
C ALA A 91 -10.10 13.71 -2.43
N ALA A 92 -10.31 12.45 -2.05
CA ALA A 92 -11.62 11.93 -1.67
C ALA A 92 -12.17 12.65 -0.42
N ASP A 93 -11.35 12.84 0.62
CA ASP A 93 -11.75 13.53 1.85
C ASP A 93 -12.12 15.00 1.59
N LEU A 94 -11.35 15.71 0.75
CA LEU A 94 -11.63 17.10 0.37
C LEU A 94 -12.95 17.25 -0.39
N ARG A 95 -13.30 16.26 -1.22
CA ARG A 95 -14.51 16.26 -2.06
C ARG A 95 -15.70 15.52 -1.44
N GLY A 96 -15.54 14.95 -0.25
CA GLY A 96 -16.59 14.18 0.42
C GLY A 96 -16.94 12.86 -0.27
N VAL A 97 -16.03 12.33 -1.09
CA VAL A 97 -16.19 11.04 -1.76
C VAL A 97 -15.81 9.92 -0.79
N ARG A 98 -16.62 8.86 -0.75
CA ARG A 98 -16.31 7.68 0.08
C ARG A 98 -15.02 7.02 -0.42
N GLN A 99 -14.21 6.51 0.50
CA GLN A 99 -13.00 5.76 0.15
C GLN A 99 -12.98 4.40 0.84
N VAL A 100 -12.30 3.45 0.21
CA VAL A 100 -12.00 2.13 0.75
C VAL A 100 -10.53 1.80 0.51
N ARG A 101 -9.87 1.28 1.54
CA ARG A 101 -8.48 0.83 1.49
C ARG A 101 -8.43 -0.64 1.18
N VAL A 102 -7.52 -1.04 0.29
CA VAL A 102 -7.20 -2.44 -0.02
C VAL A 102 -5.83 -2.76 0.56
N ALA A 103 -5.78 -3.83 1.34
CA ALA A 103 -4.57 -4.32 1.99
C ALA A 103 -3.56 -4.83 0.97
N VAL A 104 -2.31 -4.37 1.08
CA VAL A 104 -1.15 -5.00 0.44
C VAL A 104 -0.31 -5.79 1.45
N GLY A 105 -0.45 -5.49 2.74
CA GLY A 105 0.20 -6.19 3.83
C GLY A 105 -0.72 -6.32 5.04
N PHE A 106 -0.15 -6.73 6.17
CA PHE A 106 -0.90 -6.88 7.42
C PHE A 106 -1.40 -5.54 7.95
N SER A 107 -2.59 -5.55 8.56
CA SER A 107 -3.24 -4.37 9.11
C SER A 107 -2.41 -3.66 10.20
N MET A 108 -1.55 -4.39 10.92
CA MET A 108 -0.58 -3.79 11.86
C MET A 108 0.52 -2.97 11.17
N VAL A 109 0.95 -3.38 9.97
CA VAL A 109 1.94 -2.63 9.19
C VAL A 109 1.29 -1.37 8.62
N GLU A 110 0.07 -1.51 8.11
CA GLU A 110 -0.76 -0.39 7.65
C GLU A 110 -0.97 0.66 8.77
N GLU A 111 -1.31 0.23 9.99
CA GLU A 111 -1.45 1.11 11.15
C GLU A 111 -0.15 1.88 11.45
N ALA A 112 0.99 1.20 11.42
CA ALA A 112 2.29 1.85 11.63
C ALA A 112 2.62 2.86 10.51
N MET A 113 2.33 2.53 9.25
CA MET A 113 2.53 3.43 8.12
C MET A 113 1.64 4.67 8.22
N LEU A 114 0.36 4.49 8.56
CA LEU A 114 -0.56 5.61 8.75
C LEU A 114 -0.13 6.50 9.92
N ALA A 115 0.38 5.93 11.01
CA ALA A 115 0.93 6.70 12.13
C ALA A 115 2.15 7.54 11.72
N ILE A 116 3.03 7.01 10.86
CA ILE A 116 4.16 7.76 10.30
C ILE A 116 3.68 8.89 9.36
N ALA A 117 2.68 8.61 8.53
CA ALA A 117 2.13 9.57 7.58
C ALA A 117 1.30 10.68 8.25
N ALA A 118 0.72 10.40 9.43
CA ALA A 118 -0.27 11.26 10.08
C ALA A 118 0.14 12.73 10.20
N PRO A 119 1.36 13.11 10.62
CA PRO A 119 1.75 14.52 10.70
C PRO A 119 1.65 15.25 9.34
N ALA A 120 2.10 14.61 8.25
CA ALA A 120 2.06 15.22 6.92
C ALA A 120 0.63 15.34 6.36
N LEU A 121 -0.24 14.39 6.71
CA LEU A 121 -1.65 14.39 6.32
C LEU A 121 -2.45 15.44 7.12
N ASP A 122 -2.23 15.51 8.43
CA ASP A 122 -2.93 16.45 9.30
C ASP A 122 -2.48 17.89 9.10
N GLU A 123 -1.25 18.13 8.62
CA GLU A 123 -0.82 19.44 8.11
C GLU A 123 -1.69 19.94 6.95
N ARG A 124 -2.21 19.05 6.10
CA ARG A 124 -3.09 19.40 4.98
C ARG A 124 -4.51 19.64 5.45
N ARG A 125 -5.00 18.77 6.33
CA ARG A 125 -6.32 18.90 6.92
C ARG A 125 -6.36 18.24 8.29
N PRO A 126 -6.63 18.99 9.37
CA PRO A 126 -6.68 18.42 10.72
C PRO A 126 -7.59 17.18 10.82
N GLY A 127 -7.05 16.11 11.42
CA GLY A 127 -7.75 14.85 11.65
C GLY A 127 -7.95 13.99 10.40
N LEU A 128 -7.29 14.30 9.29
CA LEU A 128 -7.35 13.50 8.06
C LEU A 128 -6.86 12.08 8.31
N ALA A 129 -5.77 11.91 9.05
CA ALA A 129 -5.24 10.57 9.34
C ALA A 129 -6.27 9.70 10.09
N ALA A 130 -7.01 10.27 11.03
CA ALA A 130 -8.07 9.56 11.76
C ALA A 130 -9.23 9.16 10.84
N ARG A 131 -9.69 10.07 9.95
CA ARG A 131 -10.74 9.75 8.98
C ARG A 131 -10.31 8.67 7.99
N ILE A 132 -9.04 8.65 7.60
CA ILE A 132 -8.48 7.56 6.79
C ILE A 132 -8.51 6.24 7.57
N ALA A 133 -8.12 6.24 8.85
CA ALA A 133 -8.14 5.05 9.70
C ALA A 133 -9.57 4.46 9.88
N GLU A 134 -10.58 5.33 9.89
CA GLU A 134 -12.01 4.97 10.00
C GLU A 134 -12.61 4.44 8.68
N SER A 135 -11.95 4.68 7.53
CA SER A 135 -12.42 4.16 6.25
C SER A 135 -12.39 2.63 6.19
N PRO A 136 -13.34 1.97 5.48
CA PRO A 136 -13.35 0.53 5.33
C PRO A 136 -12.01 -0.02 4.80
N TYR A 137 -11.59 -1.16 5.36
CA TYR A 137 -10.35 -1.83 4.99
C TYR A 137 -10.62 -3.24 4.46
N LEU A 138 -10.28 -3.50 3.20
CA LEU A 138 -10.46 -4.78 2.54
C LEU A 138 -9.18 -5.60 2.61
N THR A 139 -9.28 -6.87 2.97
CA THR A 139 -8.10 -7.76 3.05
C THR A 139 -8.44 -9.18 2.65
N CYS A 140 -7.48 -9.87 2.02
CA CYS A 140 -7.55 -11.32 1.79
C CYS A 140 -6.88 -12.12 2.91
N PHE A 141 -6.23 -11.46 3.87
CA PHE A 141 -5.55 -12.14 4.98
C PHE A 141 -6.57 -12.72 5.99
N PRO A 142 -6.45 -14.01 6.34
CA PRO A 142 -7.31 -14.60 7.35
C PRO A 142 -7.01 -14.02 8.74
N GLU A 143 -8.04 -13.98 9.60
CA GLU A 143 -7.94 -13.39 10.94
C GLU A 143 -6.87 -14.02 11.83
N SER A 144 -6.66 -15.33 11.69
CA SER A 144 -5.64 -16.05 12.45
C SER A 144 -4.21 -15.58 12.15
N VAL A 145 -4.00 -14.93 10.99
CA VAL A 145 -2.69 -14.41 10.55
C VAL A 145 -2.62 -12.90 10.71
N ASP A 146 -3.70 -12.19 10.41
CA ASP A 146 -3.81 -10.73 10.54
C ASP A 146 -5.03 -10.35 11.42
N PRO A 147 -4.85 -10.33 12.75
CA PRO A 147 -5.83 -9.78 13.67
C PRO A 147 -6.09 -8.30 13.34
N PRO A 148 -7.35 -7.88 13.18
CA PRO A 148 -7.68 -6.60 12.58
C PRO A 148 -7.29 -5.41 13.48
N ARG A 149 -6.65 -4.40 12.88
CA ARG A 149 -6.43 -3.07 13.48
C ARG A 149 -7.49 -2.02 13.10
N PHE A 150 -8.28 -2.32 12.08
CA PHE A 150 -9.34 -1.47 11.55
C PHE A 150 -10.65 -2.23 11.44
N GLN A 151 -11.71 -1.56 11.01
CA GLN A 151 -12.92 -2.25 10.56
C GLN A 151 -12.63 -2.96 9.23
N VAL A 152 -12.42 -4.27 9.29
CA VAL A 152 -12.02 -5.08 8.13
C VAL A 152 -13.20 -5.78 7.48
N THR A 153 -13.21 -5.81 6.14
CA THR A 153 -14.01 -6.75 5.35
C THR A 153 -13.08 -7.71 4.65
N ARG A 154 -13.28 -9.01 4.87
CA ARG A 154 -12.43 -10.04 4.26
C ARG A 154 -13.04 -10.53 2.96
N PHE A 155 -12.22 -10.65 1.94
CA PHE A 155 -12.61 -11.20 0.65
C PHE A 155 -11.67 -12.33 0.24
N ARG A 156 -12.09 -13.15 -0.70
CA ARG A 156 -11.25 -14.14 -1.37
C ARG A 156 -11.18 -13.78 -2.83
N ASP A 157 -10.00 -13.92 -3.42
CA ASP A 157 -9.86 -13.80 -4.87
C ASP A 157 -10.41 -15.08 -5.50
N PRO A 158 -11.45 -15.03 -6.35
CA PRO A 158 -11.98 -16.21 -7.04
C PRO A 158 -10.91 -16.96 -7.84
N ALA A 159 -9.85 -16.30 -8.31
CA ALA A 159 -8.74 -16.96 -8.98
C ALA A 159 -8.01 -17.96 -8.07
N THR A 160 -8.04 -17.76 -6.75
CA THR A 160 -7.47 -18.70 -5.77
C THR A 160 -8.33 -19.94 -5.52
N GLU A 161 -9.56 -19.98 -6.04
CA GLU A 161 -10.40 -21.18 -6.01
C GLU A 161 -9.99 -22.21 -7.08
N THR A 162 -9.18 -21.78 -8.07
CA THR A 162 -8.56 -22.71 -9.02
C THR A 162 -7.38 -23.43 -8.35
N ALA A 163 -7.29 -24.74 -8.55
CA ALA A 163 -6.15 -25.51 -8.06
C ALA A 163 -4.86 -24.91 -8.63
N PRO A 164 -3.86 -24.60 -7.79
CA PRO A 164 -2.62 -24.04 -8.28
C PRO A 164 -1.99 -25.02 -9.29
N PRO A 165 -1.38 -24.52 -10.38
CA PRO A 165 -0.65 -25.39 -11.29
C PRO A 165 0.42 -26.15 -10.50
N GLN A 166 0.62 -27.41 -10.84
CA GLN A 166 1.66 -28.22 -10.23
C GLN A 166 3.00 -27.51 -10.44
N LEU A 167 3.67 -27.15 -9.35
CA LEU A 167 4.98 -26.51 -9.43
C LEU A 167 5.97 -27.47 -10.11
N PRO A 168 6.88 -26.98 -10.97
CA PRO A 168 8.00 -27.78 -11.46
C PRO A 168 8.77 -28.39 -10.30
N ASP A 169 9.45 -29.53 -10.49
CA ASP A 169 10.29 -30.15 -9.46
C ASP A 169 11.63 -29.39 -9.27
N TRP A 170 11.52 -28.17 -8.75
CA TRP A 170 12.62 -27.28 -8.35
C TRP A 170 13.32 -27.70 -7.05
N TRP A 171 12.79 -28.70 -6.34
CA TRP A 171 13.28 -29.19 -5.04
C TRP A 171 13.54 -30.70 -5.10
N SER A 172 14.21 -31.12 -6.16
CA SER A 172 14.53 -32.53 -6.39
C SER A 172 15.47 -33.08 -5.31
N GLY A 173 15.12 -34.22 -4.72
CA GLY A 173 16.01 -34.99 -3.84
C GLY A 173 15.88 -34.70 -2.34
N ASP A 174 14.91 -33.89 -1.92
CA ASP A 174 14.64 -33.64 -0.50
C ASP A 174 13.13 -33.64 -0.22
N GLU A 175 12.68 -34.58 0.63
CA GLU A 175 11.28 -34.83 0.97
C GLU A 175 10.70 -33.79 1.95
N ARG A 176 11.52 -32.86 2.46
CA ARG A 176 11.06 -31.84 3.41
C ARG A 176 10.27 -30.72 2.69
N PRO A 177 9.27 -30.10 3.35
CA PRO A 177 8.50 -29.01 2.75
C PRO A 177 9.38 -27.80 2.41
N LEU A 178 9.36 -27.35 1.16
CA LEU A 178 10.01 -26.11 0.74
C LEU A 178 9.13 -24.89 1.08
N VAL A 179 9.68 -23.95 1.85
CA VAL A 179 9.02 -22.68 2.19
C VAL A 179 9.79 -21.52 1.56
N TYR A 180 9.16 -20.80 0.63
CA TYR A 180 9.72 -19.58 0.03
C TYR A 180 9.41 -18.36 0.92
N VAL A 181 10.45 -17.60 1.29
CA VAL A 181 10.32 -16.36 2.07
C VAL A 181 11.06 -15.25 1.35
N SER A 182 10.36 -14.17 0.98
CA SER A 182 11.00 -12.93 0.52
C SER A 182 11.06 -11.92 1.67
N PHE A 183 12.25 -11.38 1.94
CA PHE A 183 12.41 -10.21 2.80
C PHE A 183 12.28 -8.97 1.89
N GLY A 184 11.24 -8.15 2.10
CA GLY A 184 10.90 -7.02 1.22
C GLY A 184 12.10 -6.11 0.89
N SER A 185 12.09 -5.50 -0.30
CA SER A 185 13.33 -5.03 -0.93
C SER A 185 13.64 -3.52 -0.87
N VAL A 186 12.68 -2.64 -0.53
CA VAL A 186 12.85 -1.18 -0.80
C VAL A 186 13.25 -0.35 0.42
N ALA A 187 12.80 -0.70 1.63
CA ALA A 187 13.12 0.04 2.87
C ALA A 187 13.85 -0.82 3.94
N ALA A 188 14.27 -2.04 3.57
CA ALA A 188 14.84 -3.00 4.50
C ALA A 188 16.22 -2.57 5.02
N THR A 189 16.21 -1.82 6.12
CA THR A 189 17.34 -1.70 7.05
C THR A 189 17.06 -2.43 8.37
N SER A 190 15.91 -3.10 8.48
CA SER A 190 15.50 -3.88 9.66
C SER A 190 16.10 -5.29 9.64
N ARG A 191 16.55 -5.77 10.82
CA ARG A 191 16.89 -7.19 11.00
C ARG A 191 15.63 -8.04 10.77
N PRO A 192 15.73 -9.20 10.11
CA PRO A 192 14.57 -10.08 9.94
C PRO A 192 13.95 -10.45 11.29
N TRP A 193 12.62 -10.51 11.32
CA TRP A 193 11.83 -10.72 12.51
C TRP A 193 12.22 -12.04 13.20
N PRO A 194 12.52 -12.06 14.52
CA PRO A 194 12.95 -13.27 15.23
C PRO A 194 11.96 -14.44 15.24
N ARG A 195 10.67 -14.18 14.91
CA ARG A 195 9.63 -15.23 14.88
C ARG A 195 9.71 -16.12 13.63
N PHE A 196 10.22 -15.62 12.51
CA PHE A 196 10.33 -16.42 11.28
C PHE A 196 11.46 -17.46 11.35
N THR A 197 12.56 -17.15 12.04
CA THR A 197 13.69 -18.08 12.18
C THR A 197 13.34 -19.31 13.01
N ARG A 198 12.43 -19.19 13.97
CA ARG A 198 12.00 -20.32 14.82
C ARG A 198 11.19 -21.37 14.06
N ALA A 199 10.36 -20.96 13.10
CA ALA A 199 9.58 -21.89 12.28
C ALA A 199 10.46 -22.71 11.30
N LEU A 200 11.62 -22.19 10.91
CA LEU A 200 12.57 -22.88 10.01
C LEU A 200 13.62 -23.72 10.75
N SER A 201 13.62 -23.69 12.09
CA SER A 201 14.63 -24.35 12.93
C SER A 201 14.08 -25.51 13.75
N THR A 202 12.80 -25.87 13.57
CA THR A 202 12.21 -27.01 14.29
C THR A 202 12.15 -28.20 13.34
N PRO A 203 12.87 -29.31 13.63
CA PRO A 203 12.77 -30.56 12.87
C PRO A 203 11.39 -31.23 13.04
#